data_AF-M0XBS5-F1
#
_entry.id   AF-M0XBS5-F1
#
_cell.length_a   1.000
_cell.length_b   1.000
_cell.length_c   1.000
_cell.angle_alpha   90.00
_cell.angle_beta   90.00
_cell.angle_gamma   90.00
#
_symmetry.space_group_name_H-M   'P 1'
#
loop_
_entity.id
_entity.type
_entity.pdbx_description
1 polymer ?
#
loop_
_entity_poly.entity_id
_entity_poly.type
_entity_poly.pdbx_seq_one_letter_code
_entity_poly.pdbx_strand_id
1 'polypeptide(L)'
;MRSMEGSVPKYPEPTEGSIGASGAKRSWPEVVGMSAEKAKEIILRDKPDAQIEVIPVDAMVPLDFNPNRIFILVAVARTPTVG
;
A
#
# COMPACT_ATOMS: atom_id res chain seq x y z
N MET A 1 -10.37 -26.77 -37.99
CA MET A 1 -9.67 -25.54 -37.58
C MET A 1 -10.70 -24.48 -37.21
N ARG A 2 -10.92 -24.24 -35.92
CA ARG A 2 -11.66 -23.08 -35.41
C ARG A 2 -10.90 -22.57 -34.18
N SER A 3 -10.60 -21.29 -34.21
CA SER A 3 -9.63 -20.56 -33.41
C SER A 3 -9.89 -20.66 -31.90
N MET A 4 -8.82 -20.90 -31.13
CA MET A 4 -8.77 -20.62 -29.70
C MET A 4 -8.22 -19.20 -29.56
N GLU A 5 -9.09 -18.20 -29.44
CA GLU A 5 -8.67 -16.86 -29.02
C GLU A 5 -8.46 -16.88 -27.50
N GLY A 6 -7.26 -16.47 -27.10
CA GLY A 6 -6.79 -16.48 -25.72
C GLY A 6 -7.68 -15.64 -24.82
N SER A 7 -8.20 -16.28 -23.77
CA SER A 7 -8.87 -15.61 -22.67
C SER A 7 -7.82 -14.81 -21.89
N VAL A 8 -7.76 -13.51 -22.13
CA VAL A 8 -6.98 -12.57 -21.34
C VAL A 8 -7.48 -12.65 -19.89
N PRO A 9 -6.61 -12.84 -18.88
CA PRO A 9 -7.03 -12.75 -17.49
C PRO A 9 -7.58 -11.35 -17.24
N LYS A 10 -8.91 -11.26 -17.13
CA LYS A 10 -9.61 -10.05 -16.73
C LYS A 10 -9.19 -9.77 -15.29
N TYR A 11 -8.19 -8.90 -15.10
CA TYR A 11 -7.94 -8.33 -13.78
C TYR A 11 -9.27 -7.75 -13.29
N PRO A 12 -9.76 -8.13 -12.10
CA PRO A 12 -10.97 -7.54 -11.58
C PRO A 12 -10.72 -6.04 -11.45
N GLU A 13 -11.64 -5.24 -12.01
CA GLU A 13 -11.63 -3.80 -11.82
C GLU A 13 -11.56 -3.47 -10.31
N PRO A 14 -10.86 -2.40 -9.90
CA PRO A 14 -10.83 -2.00 -8.52
C PRO A 14 -12.27 -1.62 -8.13
N THR A 15 -12.96 -2.50 -7.43
CA THR A 15 -14.27 -2.23 -6.88
C THR A 15 -14.11 -1.12 -5.85
N GLU A 16 -14.42 0.09 -6.28
CA GLU A 16 -14.67 1.24 -5.43
C GLU A 16 -15.86 0.88 -4.54
N GLY A 17 -15.60 0.55 -3.27
CA GLY A 17 -16.65 0.13 -2.37
C GLY A 17 -16.16 -0.33 -1.00
N SER A 18 -16.11 0.60 -0.05
CA SER A 18 -16.74 0.39 1.26
C SER A 18 -16.75 1.70 2.04
N ILE A 19 -17.84 2.45 1.93
CA ILE A 19 -18.23 3.40 2.97
C ILE A 19 -18.93 2.60 4.05
N GLY A 20 -18.32 2.54 5.24
CA GLY A 20 -19.01 2.35 6.50
C GLY A 20 -19.44 0.93 6.86
N ALA A 21 -18.49 0.13 7.35
CA ALA A 21 -18.76 -0.86 8.39
C ALA A 21 -17.73 -0.63 9.50
N SER A 22 -18.11 -0.76 10.76
CA SER A 22 -17.29 -0.59 11.96
C SER A 22 -16.19 -1.67 12.09
N GLY A 23 -15.43 -1.90 11.03
CA GLY A 23 -14.18 -2.64 11.01
C GLY A 23 -13.05 -1.63 11.06
N ALA A 24 -12.05 -1.87 11.93
CA ALA A 24 -10.86 -1.03 11.99
C ALA A 24 -10.30 -0.79 10.58
N LYS A 25 -10.00 0.48 10.25
CA LYS A 25 -9.38 0.85 8.98
C LYS A 25 -8.06 0.08 8.83
N ARG A 26 -7.90 -0.64 7.71
CA ARG A 26 -6.72 -1.48 7.43
C ARG A 26 -5.93 -1.05 6.19
N SER A 27 -6.44 -0.09 5.44
CA SER A 27 -5.83 0.41 4.21
C SER A 27 -6.01 1.92 4.11
N TRP A 28 -5.01 2.56 3.51
CA TRP A 28 -4.92 4.01 3.31
C TRP A 28 -4.55 4.33 1.87
N PRO A 29 -5.41 4.03 0.88
CA PRO A 29 -5.12 4.35 -0.53
C PRO A 29 -4.88 5.86 -0.76
N GLU A 30 -5.43 6.72 0.09
CA GLU A 30 -5.29 8.17 0.01
C GLU A 30 -3.89 8.70 0.31
N VAL A 31 -3.00 7.91 0.94
CA VAL A 31 -1.62 8.34 1.24
C VAL A 31 -0.64 8.00 0.11
N VAL A 32 -1.09 7.30 -0.93
CA VAL A 32 -0.25 6.97 -2.10
C VAL A 32 0.20 8.25 -2.78
N GLY A 33 1.51 8.34 -3.07
CA GLY A 33 2.13 9.54 -3.67
C GLY A 33 2.49 10.64 -2.67
N MET A 34 2.17 10.48 -1.38
CA MET A 34 2.66 11.38 -0.33
C MET A 34 4.09 11.00 0.12
N SER A 35 4.75 11.89 0.86
CA SER A 35 5.98 11.52 1.57
C SER A 35 5.67 10.53 2.69
N ALA A 36 6.68 9.75 3.10
CA ALA A 36 6.53 8.78 4.18
C ALA A 36 6.08 9.43 5.49
N GLU A 37 6.55 10.65 5.77
CA GLU A 37 6.19 11.42 6.96
C GLU A 37 4.71 11.78 6.97
N LYS A 38 4.19 12.30 5.85
CA LYS A 38 2.79 12.67 5.74
C LYS A 38 1.85 11.45 5.77
N ALA A 39 2.27 10.36 5.12
CA ALA A 39 1.57 9.09 5.22
C ALA A 39 1.51 8.59 6.67
N LYS A 40 2.63 8.67 7.41
CA LYS A 40 2.72 8.30 8.82
C LYS A 40 1.76 9.09 9.69
N GLU A 41 1.68 10.41 9.52
CA GLU A 41 0.74 11.27 10.26
C GLU A 41 -0.72 10.86 10.05
N ILE A 42 -1.12 10.62 8.80
CA ILE A 42 -2.49 10.20 8.46
C ILE A 42 -2.81 8.83 9.06
N ILE A 43 -1.87 7.88 8.92
CA ILE A 43 -2.05 6.52 9.44
C ILE A 43 -2.16 6.52 10.97
N LEU A 44 -1.29 7.26 11.68
CA LEU A 44 -1.32 7.33 13.15
C LEU A 44 -2.58 8.02 13.68
N ARG A 45 -3.13 9.00 12.94
CA ARG A 45 -4.39 9.64 13.31
C ARG A 45 -5.56 8.65 13.25
N ASP A 46 -5.56 7.76 12.26
CA ASP A 46 -6.64 6.80 12.06
C ASP A 46 -6.43 5.50 12.86
N LYS A 47 -5.17 5.10 13.09
CA LYS A 47 -4.75 3.92 13.85
C LYS A 47 -3.57 4.28 14.78
N PRO A 48 -3.83 4.76 16.00
CA PRO A 48 -2.78 5.23 16.92
C PRO A 48 -1.90 4.11 17.47
N ASP A 49 -2.37 2.86 17.45
CA ASP A 49 -1.63 1.66 17.84
C ASP A 49 -0.80 1.05 16.69
N ALA A 50 -0.70 1.73 15.55
CA ALA A 50 0.06 1.26 14.40
C ALA A 50 1.58 1.28 14.66
N GLN A 51 2.23 0.17 14.34
CA GLN A 51 3.68 0.02 14.26
C GLN A 51 4.10 0.27 12.81
N ILE A 52 4.54 1.49 12.51
CA ILE A 52 4.86 1.91 11.14
C ILE A 52 6.34 1.69 10.86
N GLU A 53 6.64 0.90 9.83
CA GLU A 53 7.97 0.66 9.31
C GLU A 53 8.10 1.24 7.91
N VAL A 54 9.13 2.07 7.70
CA VAL A 54 9.43 2.65 6.38
C VAL A 54 10.53 1.82 5.75
N ILE A 55 10.25 1.20 4.61
CA ILE A 55 11.17 0.30 3.94
C ILE A 55 11.28 0.64 2.44
N PRO A 56 12.42 0.36 1.80
CA PRO A 56 12.51 0.40 0.35
C PRO A 56 11.48 -0.49 -0.34
N VAL A 57 11.02 -0.11 -1.52
CA VAL A 57 10.07 -0.92 -2.34
C VAL A 57 10.59 -2.32 -2.70
N ASP A 58 11.91 -2.52 -2.68
CA ASP A 58 12.61 -3.77 -3.00
C ASP A 58 13.05 -4.54 -1.75
N ALA A 59 12.71 -4.07 -0.55
CA ALA A 59 13.05 -4.75 0.68
C ALA A 59 12.27 -6.06 0.86
N MET A 60 12.93 -7.07 1.42
CA MET A 60 12.27 -8.30 1.83
C MET A 60 11.42 -8.02 3.09
N VAL A 61 10.11 -8.22 2.95
CA VAL A 61 9.16 -8.04 4.06
C VAL A 61 9.10 -9.32 4.91
N PRO A 62 9.20 -9.21 6.24
CA PRO A 62 9.00 -10.35 7.13
C PRO A 62 7.63 -11.01 6.92
N LEU A 63 7.60 -12.35 6.85
CA LEU A 63 6.37 -13.12 6.63
C LEU A 63 5.50 -13.28 7.88
N ASP A 64 5.98 -12.85 9.05
CA ASP A 64 5.17 -12.86 10.25
C ASP A 64 4.01 -11.86 10.11
N PHE A 65 2.81 -12.29 10.50
CA PHE A 65 1.62 -11.43 10.44
C PHE A 65 1.47 -10.70 11.78
N ASN A 66 1.50 -9.37 11.74
CA ASN A 66 1.17 -8.51 12.87
C ASN A 66 0.10 -7.50 12.42
N PRO A 67 -1.12 -7.54 12.99
CA PRO A 67 -2.23 -6.68 12.56
C PRO A 67 -2.02 -5.19 12.87
N ASN A 68 -1.03 -4.87 13.71
CA ASN A 68 -0.65 -3.50 14.02
C ASN A 68 0.50 -2.99 13.15
N ARG A 69 1.23 -3.87 12.46
CA ARG A 69 2.36 -3.48 11.63
C ARG A 69 1.91 -3.01 10.26
N ILE A 70 2.41 -1.84 9.86
CA ILE A 70 2.12 -1.23 8.57
C ILE A 70 3.45 -0.87 7.90
N PHE A 71 3.64 -1.35 6.67
CA PHE A 71 4.80 -1.01 5.85
C PHE A 71 4.48 0.16 4.94
N ILE A 72 5.28 1.22 5.02
CA ILE A 72 5.32 2.29 4.04
C ILE A 72 6.49 2.00 3.10
N LEU A 73 6.18 1.67 1.85
CA LEU A 73 7.19 1.38 0.84
C LEU A 73 7.62 2.69 0.17
N VAL A 74 8.91 2.98 0.17
CA VAL A 74 9.49 4.20 -0.43
C VAL A 74 10.35 3.87 -1.64
N ALA A 75 10.25 4.73 -2.66
CA ALA A 75 11.07 4.68 -3.85
C ALA A 75 11.88 5.98 -3.98
N VAL A 76 13.03 5.88 -4.64
CA VAL A 76 13.84 7.03 -4.99
C VAL A 76 13.06 7.89 -6.00
N ALA A 77 12.61 9.07 -5.55
CA ALA A 77 11.75 9.95 -6.36
C ALA A 77 12.51 10.73 -7.46
N ARG A 78 13.82 10.86 -7.35
CA ARG A 78 14.68 11.56 -8.31
C ARG A 78 16.06 10.94 -8.38
N THR A 79 16.72 11.07 -9.53
CA THR A 79 18.11 10.64 -9.69
C THR A 79 19.00 11.25 -8.59
N PRO A 80 19.73 10.44 -7.82
CA PRO A 80 20.66 10.95 -6.81
C PRO A 80 21.76 11.79 -7.46
N THR A 81 22.01 12.98 -6.92
CA THR A 81 23.08 13.88 -7.38
C THR A 81 23.99 14.20 -6.21
N VAL A 82 25.30 14.32 -6.48
CA VAL A 82 26.26 14.84 -5.49
C VAL A 82 25.93 16.31 -5.23
N GLY A 83 25.84 16.70 -3.96
CA GLY A 83 25.52 18.06 -3.52
C GLY A 83 25.73 18.24 -2.03
#